data_AF-A0A7S2IS63-F1
#
_entry.id   AF-A0A7S2IS63-F1
#
_cell.length_a   1.000
_cell.length_b   1.000
_cell.length_c   1.000
_cell.angle_alpha   90.00
_cell.angle_beta   90.00
_cell.angle_gamma   90.00
#
_symmetry.space_group_name_H-M   'P 1'
#
loop_
_entity.id
_entity.type
_entity.pdbx_description
1 polymer ?
#
loop_
_entity_poly.entity_id
_entity_poly.type
_entity_poly.pdbx_seq_one_letter_code
_entity_poly.pdbx_strand_id
1 'polypeptide(L)'
;RVVPARVAERWDFEPRKVCRVAAEYLDMQVNQPLVPITRIRRTKVSSQAALTEMHALRRTLTRIGQVLAESACAFEDTLSAIISMQLAPHMVGGHELYTMQDLIRLNLEGRGYDAFGKLGRLATMGAEHIKVCPTCQASARFCPIC
;
A
#
# COMPACT_ATOMS: atom_id res chain seq x y z
N ARG A 1 -3.61 -18.69 15.76
CA ARG A 1 -3.17 -17.44 15.07
C ARG A 1 -3.12 -17.68 13.57
N VAL A 2 -3.22 -16.61 12.77
CA VAL A 2 -3.05 -16.67 11.32
C VAL A 2 -1.58 -16.96 11.00
N VAL A 3 -1.31 -17.88 10.08
CA VAL A 3 0.07 -18.30 9.74
C VAL A 3 0.52 -17.63 8.44
N PRO A 4 1.56 -16.78 8.45
CA PRO A 4 1.98 -15.99 7.29
C PRO A 4 2.24 -16.80 6.02
N ALA A 5 2.91 -17.95 6.13
CA ALA A 5 3.20 -18.81 4.99
C ALA A 5 1.92 -19.27 4.26
N ARG A 6 0.84 -19.57 5.00
CA ARG A 6 -0.44 -19.99 4.41
C ARG A 6 -1.17 -18.83 3.73
N VAL A 7 -1.09 -17.63 4.30
CA VAL A 7 -1.61 -16.42 3.67
C VAL A 7 -0.88 -16.15 2.37
N ALA A 8 0.45 -16.18 2.36
CA ALA A 8 1.25 -15.93 1.18
C ALA A 8 1.03 -16.99 0.08
N GLU A 9 1.01 -18.28 0.43
CA GLU A 9 0.91 -19.35 -0.57
C GLU A 9 -0.50 -19.65 -1.05
N ARG A 10 -1.50 -19.49 -0.16
CA ARG A 10 -2.86 -20.01 -0.38
C ARG A 10 -3.95 -18.99 -0.15
N TRP A 11 -3.62 -17.78 0.29
CA TRP A 11 -4.60 -16.78 0.71
C TRP A 11 -5.54 -17.32 1.81
N ASP A 12 -4.98 -18.09 2.75
CA ASP A 12 -5.70 -18.76 3.84
C ASP A 12 -5.46 -18.02 5.17
N PHE A 13 -6.51 -17.35 5.65
CA PHE A 13 -6.52 -16.55 6.87
C PHE A 13 -7.09 -17.28 8.09
N GLU A 14 -7.46 -18.55 7.95
CA GLU A 14 -8.09 -19.29 9.04
C GLU A 14 -7.07 -19.50 10.19
N PRO A 15 -7.41 -19.18 11.45
CA PRO A 15 -6.51 -19.38 12.58
C PRO A 15 -6.11 -20.85 12.77
N ARG A 16 -4.86 -21.09 13.19
CA ARG A 16 -4.38 -22.42 13.59
C ARG A 16 -3.88 -22.41 15.04
N LYS A 17 -3.98 -23.58 15.68
CA LYS A 17 -3.27 -23.84 16.93
C LYS A 17 -1.77 -23.82 16.64
N VAL A 18 -1.04 -23.05 17.42
CA VAL A 18 0.42 -22.92 17.38
C VAL A 18 0.93 -22.99 18.82
N CYS A 19 2.20 -23.32 19.02
CA CYS A 19 2.79 -23.28 20.35
C CYS A 19 2.81 -21.85 20.90
N ARG A 20 2.93 -21.71 22.23
CA ARG A 20 2.90 -20.41 22.91
C ARG A 20 3.94 -19.43 22.37
N VAL A 21 5.19 -19.88 22.20
CA VAL A 21 6.29 -19.06 21.69
C VAL A 21 6.00 -18.54 20.28
N ALA A 22 5.47 -19.39 19.39
CA ALA A 22 5.09 -18.96 18.06
C ALA A 22 3.90 -17.98 18.09
N ALA A 23 2.95 -18.16 19.00
CA ALA A 23 1.84 -17.21 19.15
C ALA A 23 2.34 -15.82 19.56
N GLU A 24 3.19 -15.75 20.60
CA GLU A 24 3.80 -14.50 21.07
C GLU A 24 4.62 -13.81 19.97
N TYR A 25 5.42 -14.58 19.22
CA TYR A 25 6.17 -14.07 18.09
C TYR A 25 5.26 -13.51 17.00
N LEU A 26 4.22 -14.24 16.59
CA LEU A 26 3.29 -13.79 15.55
C LEU A 26 2.55 -12.52 15.97
N ASP A 27 2.16 -12.42 17.25
CA ASP A 27 1.48 -11.23 17.78
C ASP A 27 2.42 -10.01 17.79
N MET A 28 3.71 -10.19 18.08
CA MET A 28 4.73 -9.12 18.01
C MET A 28 4.96 -8.63 16.57
N GLN A 29 4.89 -9.52 15.57
CA GLN A 29 5.20 -9.20 14.17
C GLN A 29 3.98 -8.76 13.36
N VAL A 30 2.76 -8.80 13.91
CA VAL A 30 1.51 -8.63 13.14
C VAL A 30 1.43 -7.30 12.39
N ASN A 31 1.98 -6.23 12.98
CA ASN A 31 2.00 -4.87 12.43
C ASN A 31 3.33 -4.52 11.75
N GLN A 32 4.28 -5.47 11.64
CA GLN A 32 5.55 -5.24 10.97
C GLN A 32 5.41 -5.50 9.46
N PRO A 33 5.91 -4.61 8.59
CA PRO A 33 5.75 -4.74 7.13
C PRO A 33 6.72 -5.77 6.56
N LEU A 34 6.45 -7.04 6.83
CA LEU A 34 7.38 -8.14 6.54
C LEU A 34 6.98 -8.99 5.34
N VAL A 35 5.77 -8.80 4.78
CA VAL A 35 5.26 -9.66 3.70
C VAL A 35 5.42 -8.94 2.36
N PRO A 36 6.34 -9.39 1.48
CA PRO A 36 6.47 -8.83 0.14
C PRO A 36 5.29 -9.28 -0.72
N ILE A 37 4.70 -8.37 -1.49
CA ILE A 37 3.60 -8.70 -2.40
C ILE A 37 4.01 -9.74 -3.45
N THR A 38 5.29 -9.74 -3.85
CA THR A 38 5.86 -10.71 -4.79
C THR A 38 5.87 -12.14 -4.25
N ARG A 39 5.79 -12.32 -2.93
CA ARG A 39 5.69 -13.65 -2.27
C ARG A 39 4.25 -14.15 -2.20
N ILE A 40 3.26 -13.27 -2.41
CA ILE A 40 1.85 -13.64 -2.36
C ILE A 40 1.47 -14.29 -3.69
N ARG A 41 1.14 -15.59 -3.64
CA ARG A 41 0.67 -16.33 -4.80
C ARG A 41 -0.72 -15.86 -5.21
N ARG A 42 -0.90 -15.65 -6.52
CA ARG A 42 -2.21 -15.35 -7.10
C ARG A 42 -3.03 -16.63 -7.21
N THR A 43 -3.78 -16.96 -6.16
CA THR A 43 -4.55 -18.22 -6.09
C THR A 43 -6.04 -18.03 -6.31
N LYS A 44 -6.60 -16.86 -5.93
CA LYS A 44 -8.03 -16.57 -6.01
C LYS A 44 -8.24 -15.12 -6.44
N VAL A 45 -8.56 -14.92 -7.72
CA VAL A 45 -8.62 -13.60 -8.36
C VAL A 45 -9.62 -12.67 -7.68
N SER A 46 -10.81 -13.16 -7.30
CA SER A 46 -11.85 -12.34 -6.65
C SER A 46 -11.46 -11.90 -5.24
N SER A 47 -10.91 -12.79 -4.41
CA SER A 47 -10.50 -12.46 -3.03
C SER A 47 -9.23 -11.60 -2.97
N GLN A 48 -8.47 -11.51 -4.06
CA GLN A 48 -7.24 -10.72 -4.18
C GLN A 48 -7.42 -9.45 -5.02
N ALA A 49 -8.63 -9.18 -5.53
CA ALA A 49 -8.93 -7.96 -6.27
C ALA A 49 -8.62 -6.72 -5.41
N ALA A 50 -9.06 -6.73 -4.15
CA ALA A 50 -8.76 -5.67 -3.19
C ALA A 50 -7.24 -5.50 -2.96
N LEU A 51 -6.49 -6.58 -2.75
CA LEU A 51 -5.04 -6.46 -2.61
C LEU A 51 -4.40 -5.81 -3.86
N THR A 52 -4.84 -6.22 -5.05
CA THR A 52 -4.32 -5.71 -6.32
C THR A 52 -4.59 -4.22 -6.48
N GLU A 53 -5.81 -3.77 -6.19
CA GLU A 53 -6.20 -2.36 -6.24
C GLU A 53 -5.46 -1.53 -5.19
N MET A 54 -5.37 -2.03 -3.96
CA MET A 54 -4.61 -1.41 -2.88
C MET A 54 -3.15 -1.20 -3.29
N HIS A 55 -2.54 -2.22 -3.89
CA HIS A 55 -1.18 -2.15 -4.40
C HIS A 55 -1.04 -1.12 -5.52
N ALA A 56 -1.99 -1.07 -6.46
CA ALA A 56 -2.01 -0.08 -7.53
C ALA A 56 -2.09 1.35 -6.96
N LEU A 57 -2.95 1.59 -5.96
CA LEU A 57 -3.06 2.88 -5.29
C LEU A 57 -1.76 3.30 -4.59
N ARG A 58 -1.14 2.38 -3.83
CA ARG A 58 0.15 2.64 -3.17
C ARG A 58 1.24 2.95 -4.21
N ARG A 59 1.32 2.18 -5.28
CA ARG A 59 2.28 2.41 -6.38
C ARG A 59 2.06 3.75 -7.06
N THR A 60 0.81 4.13 -7.31
CA THR A 60 0.47 5.45 -7.86
C THR A 60 0.93 6.56 -6.91
N LEU A 61 0.66 6.44 -5.61
CA LEU A 61 1.08 7.43 -4.63
C LEU A 61 2.61 7.55 -4.53
N THR A 62 3.34 6.42 -4.57
CA THR A 62 4.81 6.43 -4.64
C THR A 62 5.31 7.19 -5.88
N ARG A 63 4.69 6.98 -7.03
CA ARG A 63 5.04 7.69 -8.28
C ARG A 63 4.73 9.18 -8.22
N ILE A 64 3.60 9.56 -7.63
CA ILE A 64 3.26 10.96 -7.39
C ILE A 64 4.35 11.61 -6.52
N GLY A 65 4.75 10.97 -5.42
CA GLY A 65 5.83 11.45 -4.56
C GLY A 65 7.14 11.65 -5.33
N GLN A 66 7.51 10.70 -6.18
CA GLN A 66 8.69 10.81 -7.04
C GLN A 66 8.61 12.02 -8.00
N VAL A 67 7.47 12.23 -8.65
CA VAL A 67 7.28 13.38 -9.55
C VAL A 67 7.42 14.70 -8.79
N LEU A 68 6.78 14.81 -7.62
CA LEU A 68 6.85 16.02 -6.80
C LEU A 68 8.30 16.31 -6.36
N ALA A 69 9.02 15.28 -5.90
CA ALA A 69 10.43 15.40 -5.51
C ALA A 69 11.35 15.76 -6.69
N GLU A 70 11.21 15.09 -7.84
CA GLU A 70 11.99 15.38 -9.05
C GLU A 70 11.74 16.81 -9.57
N SER A 71 10.53 17.32 -9.39
CA SER A 71 10.14 18.67 -9.79
C SER A 71 10.50 19.75 -8.76
N ALA A 72 10.97 19.38 -7.56
CA ALA A 72 11.12 20.27 -6.41
C ALA A 72 9.85 21.10 -6.11
N CYS A 73 8.69 20.46 -6.20
CA CYS A 73 7.40 21.12 -6.00
C CYS A 73 7.10 21.32 -4.51
N ALA A 74 6.73 22.54 -4.10
CA ALA A 74 6.33 22.86 -2.71
C ALA A 74 5.12 22.05 -2.19
N PHE A 75 4.33 21.45 -3.08
CA PHE A 75 3.24 20.56 -2.68
C PHE A 75 3.73 19.22 -2.12
N GLU A 76 4.99 18.84 -2.37
CA GLU A 76 5.61 17.64 -1.80
C GLU A 76 5.47 17.61 -0.27
N ASP A 77 5.88 18.69 0.41
CA ASP A 77 5.83 18.81 1.86
C ASP A 77 4.40 18.70 2.39
N THR A 78 3.47 19.34 1.67
CA THR A 78 2.04 19.33 2.03
C THR A 78 1.47 17.92 1.92
N LEU A 79 1.72 17.23 0.79
CA LEU A 79 1.23 15.88 0.57
C LEU A 79 1.87 14.89 1.57
N SER A 80 3.17 15.01 1.83
CA SER A 80 3.91 14.17 2.78
C SER A 80 3.37 14.32 4.21
N ALA A 81 3.07 15.56 4.63
CA ALA A 81 2.47 15.83 5.93
C ALA A 81 1.08 15.19 6.06
N ILE A 82 0.21 15.36 5.06
CA ILE A 82 -1.13 14.75 5.06
C ILE A 82 -1.04 13.22 5.09
N ILE A 83 -0.14 12.64 4.30
CA ILE A 83 0.09 11.19 4.26
C ILE A 83 0.50 10.68 5.65
N SER A 84 1.48 11.34 6.28
CA SER A 84 1.99 10.96 7.60
C SER A 84 0.95 11.05 8.72
N MET A 85 -0.03 11.95 8.58
CA MET A 85 -1.16 12.07 9.52
C MET A 85 -2.25 11.01 9.31
N GLN A 86 -2.48 10.56 8.06
CA GLN A 86 -3.63 9.72 7.73
C GLN A 86 -3.32 8.23 7.58
N LEU A 87 -2.08 7.89 7.21
CA LEU A 87 -1.65 6.55 6.87
C LEU A 87 -0.56 6.05 7.80
N ALA A 88 -0.48 4.72 7.96
CA ALA A 88 0.59 4.10 8.71
C ALA A 88 1.94 4.26 7.97
N PRO A 89 3.08 4.41 8.68
CA PRO A 89 4.38 4.72 8.08
C PRO A 89 4.81 3.75 6.95
N HIS A 90 4.51 2.45 7.10
CA HIS A 90 4.88 1.45 6.10
C HIS A 90 4.09 1.56 4.79
N MET A 91 2.94 2.24 4.79
CA MET A 91 2.17 2.51 3.57
C MET A 91 2.76 3.67 2.77
N VAL A 92 3.59 4.50 3.39
CA VAL A 92 4.23 5.69 2.79
C VAL A 92 5.56 5.32 2.14
N GLY A 93 6.37 4.51 2.84
CA GLY A 93 7.73 4.15 2.41
C GLY A 93 7.84 3.22 1.21
N GLY A 94 6.73 2.84 0.58
CA GLY A 94 6.70 1.99 -0.61
C GLY A 94 5.41 1.22 -0.79
N HIS A 95 5.36 0.37 -1.82
CA HIS A 95 4.20 -0.44 -2.20
C HIS A 95 4.45 -1.95 -2.13
N GLU A 96 5.68 -2.38 -1.84
CA GLU A 96 6.11 -3.78 -1.91
C GLU A 96 5.77 -4.58 -0.65
N LEU A 97 5.79 -3.96 0.52
CA LEU A 97 5.66 -4.65 1.81
C LEU A 97 4.30 -4.40 2.45
N TYR A 98 3.74 -5.46 3.03
CA TYR A 98 2.48 -5.48 3.75
C TYR A 98 2.68 -6.08 5.13
N THR A 99 1.91 -5.57 6.10
CA THR A 99 1.82 -6.21 7.41
C THR A 99 0.81 -7.36 7.36
N MET A 100 0.89 -8.30 8.31
CA MET A 100 -0.15 -9.32 8.42
C MET A 100 -1.51 -8.70 8.75
N GLN A 101 -1.52 -7.63 9.54
CA GLN A 101 -2.74 -6.89 9.85
C GLN A 101 -3.40 -6.29 8.61
N ASP A 102 -2.64 -5.72 7.68
CA ASP A 102 -3.17 -5.18 6.43
C ASP A 102 -3.82 -6.28 5.60
N LEU A 103 -3.13 -7.42 5.45
CA LEU A 103 -3.63 -8.55 4.67
C LEU A 103 -4.91 -9.12 5.28
N ILE A 104 -4.97 -9.21 6.62
CA ILE A 104 -6.18 -9.63 7.35
C ILE A 104 -7.33 -8.66 7.09
N ARG A 105 -7.10 -7.34 7.22
CA ARG A 105 -8.13 -6.32 6.97
C ARG A 105 -8.59 -6.30 5.53
N LEU A 106 -7.67 -6.41 4.58
CA LEU A 106 -8.00 -6.53 3.16
C LEU A 106 -8.86 -7.75 2.87
N ASN A 107 -8.61 -8.88 3.53
CA ASN A 107 -9.42 -10.09 3.37
C ASN A 107 -10.81 -9.97 3.99
N LEU A 108 -10.93 -9.33 5.17
CA LEU A 108 -12.20 -9.22 5.90
C LEU A 108 -13.08 -8.08 5.38
N GLU A 109 -12.49 -6.92 5.11
CA GLU A 109 -13.20 -5.68 4.81
C GLU A 109 -13.17 -5.35 3.31
N GLY A 110 -12.21 -5.90 2.55
CA GLY A 110 -12.02 -5.58 1.14
C GLY A 110 -11.85 -4.07 0.93
N ARG A 111 -12.65 -3.49 0.02
CA ARG A 111 -12.68 -2.04 -0.23
C ARG A 111 -13.25 -1.21 0.93
N GLY A 112 -13.87 -1.85 1.92
CA GLY A 112 -14.35 -1.21 3.15
C GLY A 112 -13.22 -0.84 4.11
N TYR A 113 -12.01 -1.37 3.92
CA TYR A 113 -10.86 -1.02 4.75
C TYR A 113 -10.52 0.46 4.59
N ASP A 114 -10.57 1.23 5.68
CA ASP A 114 -10.39 2.70 5.70
C ASP A 114 -9.15 3.21 4.92
N ALA A 115 -8.04 2.45 4.92
CA ALA A 115 -6.85 2.81 4.16
C ALA A 115 -7.11 2.94 2.65
N PHE A 116 -8.07 2.19 2.09
CA PHE A 116 -8.45 2.32 0.67
C PHE A 116 -8.96 3.71 0.35
N GLY A 117 -9.93 4.19 1.13
CA GLY A 117 -10.54 5.51 0.91
C GLY A 117 -9.51 6.62 1.05
N LYS A 118 -8.62 6.51 2.04
CA LYS A 118 -7.52 7.46 2.26
C LYS A 118 -6.53 7.46 1.10
N LEU A 119 -6.01 6.30 0.71
CA LEU A 119 -5.08 6.16 -0.41
C LEU A 119 -5.69 6.65 -1.73
N GLY A 120 -6.95 6.31 -1.99
CA GLY A 120 -7.70 6.80 -3.16
C GLY A 120 -7.76 8.32 -3.22
N ARG A 121 -8.19 8.97 -2.13
CA ARG A 121 -8.25 10.44 -2.07
C ARG A 121 -6.89 11.09 -2.25
N LEU A 122 -5.86 10.56 -1.59
CA LEU A 122 -4.49 11.09 -1.68
C LEU A 122 -3.91 10.95 -3.09
N ALA A 123 -4.13 9.80 -3.73
CA ALA A 123 -3.71 9.56 -5.11
C ALA A 123 -4.42 10.51 -6.08
N THR A 124 -5.74 10.70 -5.95
CA THR A 124 -6.49 11.66 -6.77
C THR A 124 -6.00 13.08 -6.55
N MET A 125 -5.84 13.50 -5.29
CA MET A 125 -5.36 14.85 -4.95
C MET A 125 -3.98 15.14 -5.56
N GLY A 126 -3.04 14.22 -5.44
CA GLY A 126 -1.71 14.36 -6.03
C GLY A 126 -1.74 14.34 -7.56
N ALA A 127 -2.55 13.48 -8.17
CA ALA A 127 -2.69 13.43 -9.62
C ALA A 127 -3.31 14.72 -10.19
N GLU A 128 -4.36 15.25 -9.57
CA GLU A 128 -4.96 16.53 -9.97
C GLU A 128 -3.99 17.70 -9.78
N HIS A 129 -3.21 17.70 -8.70
CA HIS A 129 -2.16 18.72 -8.51
C HIS A 129 -1.13 18.68 -9.64
N ILE A 130 -0.57 17.51 -9.96
CA ILE A 130 0.43 17.36 -11.03
C ILE A 130 -0.12 17.84 -12.38
N LYS A 131 -1.40 17.60 -12.66
CA LYS A 131 -2.04 18.04 -13.91
C LYS A 131 -2.13 19.55 -14.06
N VAL A 132 -2.20 20.32 -12.97
CA VAL A 132 -2.42 21.78 -13.02
C VAL A 132 -1.22 22.59 -12.56
N CYS A 133 -0.25 21.98 -11.88
CA CYS A 133 0.93 22.64 -11.35
C CYS A 133 1.97 22.88 -12.46
N PRO A 134 2.33 24.16 -12.76
CA PRO A 134 3.33 24.46 -13.79
C PRO A 134 4.69 23.83 -13.51
N THR A 135 5.11 23.76 -12.23
CA THR A 135 6.37 23.15 -11.82
C THR A 135 6.40 21.66 -12.15
N CYS A 136 5.34 20.93 -11.80
CA CYS A 136 5.22 19.50 -12.09
C CYS A 136 5.13 19.23 -13.60
N GLN A 137 4.40 20.07 -14.34
CA GLN A 137 4.29 19.96 -15.79
C GLN A 137 5.62 20.22 -16.51
N ALA A 138 6.42 21.18 -16.04
CA ALA A 138 7.74 21.47 -16.61
C ALA A 138 8.71 20.29 -16.46
N SER A 139 8.58 19.52 -15.38
CA SER A 139 9.30 18.26 -15.16
C SER A 139 8.67 17.03 -15.81
N ALA A 140 7.48 17.17 -16.41
CA ALA A 140 6.80 16.05 -17.02
C ALA A 140 7.62 15.52 -18.19
N ARG A 141 8.03 14.26 -18.11
CA ARG A 141 8.78 13.61 -19.18
C ARG A 141 7.83 13.32 -20.33
N PHE A 142 8.22 13.73 -21.53
CA PHE A 142 7.55 13.32 -22.76
C PHE A 142 7.71 11.81 -22.96
N CYS A 143 6.66 11.18 -23.49
CA CYS A 143 6.76 9.78 -23.90
C CYS A 143 7.74 9.70 -25.07
N PRO A 144 8.80 8.88 -25.02
CA PRO A 144 9.73 8.78 -26.15
C PRO A 144 9.12 8.03 -27.36
N ILE A 145 7.91 7.47 -27.21
CA ILE A 145 7.25 6.65 -28.23
C ILE A 145 6.17 7.43 -29.01
N CYS A 146 5.51 8.41 -28.40
CA CYS A 146 4.43 9.22 -29.01
C CYS A 146 4.66 10.71 -28.74
#